data_AF-D3EFV8-F1
#
_entry.id   AF-D3EFV8-F1
#
_cell.length_a   1.000
_cell.length_b   1.000
_cell.length_c   1.000
_cell.angle_alpha   90.00
_cell.angle_beta   90.00
_cell.angle_gamma   90.00
#
_symmetry.space_group_name_H-M   'P 1'
#
loop_
_entity.id
_entity.type
_entity.pdbx_description
1 polymer ?
#
loop_
_entity_poly.entity_id
_entity_poly.type
_entity_poly.pdbx_seq_one_letter_code
_entity_poly.pdbx_strand_id
1 'polypeptide(L)'
;MVSMSSRMVEIADFPSVSLSNTRSLYVYLPPSYHENTEKHYAVLYMHDGQHVFSADERGGSWDMHVTADRLVSEGRMEEIIIVGIATVPHQRLNEYFHDNPRMHQVFDPPFAGERYETFIIEEVMPYINQNFRTLRGPEHTAMMGSSAGGIVTYNIGFRRPDVFGSIAVMSPYFVRAQFDERGELKEHPFYERYGTHPNLRIWLDMGGAEGVFMEKYAREEAERLVQDGFVPGDDLMLFLDPGAAHSQSDWAGRAHAPLLYFFGNIGEPVSIKLDGDGVAGVNGPVKQLNPVITYDSGFVQTLMNGTYHVETPELLTILPDGTLKPRTPGSTRITLQMGSLSADKEITIVEELPEFVKVAIEVKVPPATPVSPMIYAGFEIPYSGEGVYRGSAMVPHGLSFTFKVSRGFGLHEKIGDPKVKRRSFTATSDLELFYEVEDWDV
;
A
#
# COMPACT_ATOMS: atom_id res chain seq x y z
N MET A 1 -40.65 -4.32 -4.41
CA MET A 1 -39.26 -4.79 -4.33
C MET A 1 -38.70 -4.22 -3.05
N VAL A 2 -38.36 -5.08 -2.09
CA VAL A 2 -37.60 -4.64 -0.91
C VAL A 2 -36.21 -4.27 -1.44
N SER A 3 -35.71 -3.10 -1.03
CA SER A 3 -34.38 -2.63 -1.43
C SER A 3 -33.34 -3.55 -0.77
N MET A 4 -32.69 -4.41 -1.56
CA MET A 4 -31.49 -5.13 -1.12
C MET A 4 -30.35 -4.12 -1.00
N SER A 5 -30.24 -3.46 0.16
CA SER A 5 -29.14 -2.56 0.46
C SER A 5 -28.25 -3.18 1.51
N SER A 6 -26.94 -3.10 1.30
CA SER A 6 -25.97 -3.36 2.36
C SER A 6 -26.24 -2.50 3.60
N ARG A 7 -25.75 -2.96 4.75
CA ARG A 7 -25.97 -2.27 6.03
C ARG A 7 -24.68 -2.19 6.83
N MET A 8 -24.46 -1.05 7.45
CA MET A 8 -23.38 -0.87 8.43
C MET A 8 -23.96 -0.91 9.86
N VAL A 9 -23.23 -1.57 10.75
CA VAL A 9 -23.51 -1.66 12.19
C VAL A 9 -22.26 -1.22 12.93
N GLU A 10 -22.40 -0.22 13.80
CA GLU A 10 -21.34 0.14 14.75
C GLU A 10 -21.58 -0.58 16.08
N ILE A 11 -20.53 -1.22 16.60
CA ILE A 11 -20.45 -1.70 17.97
C ILE A 11 -19.51 -0.73 18.69
N ALA A 12 -20.11 0.30 19.30
CA ALA A 12 -19.37 1.31 20.04
C ALA A 12 -18.77 0.73 21.33
N ASP A 13 -17.65 1.31 21.77
CA ASP A 13 -17.00 1.01 23.05
C ASP A 13 -16.75 -0.49 23.32
N PHE A 14 -16.40 -1.25 22.28
CA PHE A 14 -16.05 -2.66 22.43
C PHE A 14 -14.84 -2.80 23.39
N PRO A 15 -15.00 -3.47 24.54
CA PRO A 15 -13.95 -3.55 25.55
C PRO A 15 -12.91 -4.58 25.17
N SER A 16 -11.63 -4.24 25.40
CA SER A 16 -10.55 -5.21 25.33
C SER A 16 -9.89 -5.46 26.68
N VAL A 17 -9.85 -6.73 27.08
CA VAL A 17 -9.11 -7.15 28.28
C VAL A 17 -7.62 -7.20 27.96
N SER A 18 -7.26 -7.80 26.83
CA SER A 18 -5.87 -7.97 26.38
C SER A 18 -5.14 -6.64 26.18
N LEU A 19 -5.84 -5.59 25.75
CA LEU A 19 -5.28 -4.26 25.48
C LEU A 19 -5.61 -3.23 26.56
N SER A 20 -6.52 -3.55 27.50
CA SER A 20 -6.97 -2.64 28.56
C SER A 20 -7.46 -1.29 28.02
N ASN A 21 -8.19 -1.32 26.90
CA ASN A 21 -8.81 -0.14 26.27
C ASN A 21 -10.18 -0.51 25.66
N THR A 22 -10.87 0.49 25.10
CA THR A 22 -12.10 0.30 24.32
C THR A 22 -11.93 0.90 22.94
N ARG A 23 -12.67 0.38 21.95
CA ARG A 23 -12.68 0.91 20.57
C ARG A 23 -13.99 0.56 19.86
N SER A 24 -14.36 1.28 18.82
CA SER A 24 -15.48 0.88 17.96
C SER A 24 -15.09 -0.26 17.02
N LEU A 25 -16.05 -1.15 16.74
CA LEU A 25 -16.02 -2.06 15.60
C LEU A 25 -17.08 -1.63 14.60
N TYR A 26 -16.74 -1.63 13.32
CA TYR A 26 -17.65 -1.31 12.22
C TYR A 26 -17.89 -2.56 11.38
N VAL A 27 -19.14 -3.00 11.27
CA VAL A 27 -19.50 -4.24 10.58
C VAL A 27 -20.36 -3.90 9.37
N TYR A 28 -19.85 -4.22 8.18
CA TYR A 28 -20.63 -4.23 6.94
C TYR A 28 -21.31 -5.59 6.76
N LEU A 29 -22.61 -5.54 6.48
CA LEU A 29 -23.46 -6.67 6.17
C LEU A 29 -23.87 -6.60 4.71
N PRO A 30 -23.69 -7.69 3.94
CA PRO A 30 -23.97 -7.69 2.51
C PRO A 30 -25.48 -7.56 2.23
N PRO A 31 -25.87 -7.16 1.01
CA PRO A 31 -27.27 -6.88 0.66
C PRO A 31 -28.25 -8.01 0.99
N SER A 32 -27.86 -9.28 0.78
CA SER A 32 -28.75 -10.42 1.06
C SER A 32 -28.83 -10.82 2.54
N TYR A 33 -28.05 -10.20 3.43
CA TYR A 33 -27.89 -10.64 4.82
C TYR A 33 -29.22 -10.84 5.53
N HIS A 34 -30.14 -9.87 5.45
CA HIS A 34 -31.44 -9.94 6.16
C HIS A 34 -32.51 -10.75 5.42
N GLU A 35 -32.32 -11.04 4.15
CA GLU A 35 -33.29 -11.77 3.32
C GLU A 35 -33.01 -13.27 3.29
N ASN A 36 -31.73 -13.65 3.31
CA ASN A 36 -31.29 -15.03 3.38
C ASN A 36 -30.77 -15.37 4.78
N THR A 37 -31.68 -15.82 5.66
CA THR A 37 -31.37 -16.11 7.08
C THR A 37 -30.53 -17.36 7.28
N GLU A 38 -30.42 -18.23 6.27
CA GLU A 38 -29.64 -19.47 6.36
C GLU A 38 -28.20 -19.30 5.83
N LYS A 39 -27.94 -18.29 4.99
CA LYS A 39 -26.62 -18.02 4.44
C LYS A 39 -25.67 -17.51 5.51
N HIS A 40 -24.46 -18.05 5.49
CA HIS A 40 -23.31 -17.62 6.26
C HIS A 40 -22.26 -17.04 5.32
N TYR A 41 -21.46 -16.10 5.81
CA TYR A 41 -20.57 -15.27 5.00
C TYR A 41 -19.13 -15.40 5.46
N ALA A 42 -18.19 -15.44 4.50
CA ALA A 42 -16.78 -15.26 4.81
C ALA A 42 -16.55 -13.87 5.42
N VAL A 43 -15.46 -13.70 6.17
CA VAL A 43 -15.19 -12.47 6.92
C VAL A 43 -13.84 -11.90 6.55
N LEU A 44 -13.83 -10.61 6.20
CA LEU A 44 -12.63 -9.80 6.05
C LEU A 44 -12.48 -8.89 7.28
N TYR A 45 -11.42 -9.08 8.04
CA TYR A 45 -11.04 -8.17 9.13
C TYR A 45 -10.10 -7.10 8.62
N MET A 46 -10.40 -5.84 8.93
CA MET A 46 -9.61 -4.69 8.49
C MET A 46 -9.16 -3.84 9.66
N HIS A 47 -7.90 -3.44 9.61
CA HIS A 47 -7.31 -2.45 10.51
C HIS A 47 -7.83 -1.04 10.18
N ASP A 48 -7.63 -0.08 11.09
CA ASP A 48 -8.05 1.32 10.89
C ASP A 48 -9.55 1.46 10.58
N GLY A 49 -10.38 0.73 11.33
CA GLY A 49 -11.83 0.61 11.13
C GLY A 49 -12.57 1.93 10.92
N GLN A 50 -12.12 3.02 11.57
CA GLN A 50 -12.70 4.35 11.42
C GLN A 50 -12.63 4.90 9.98
N HIS A 51 -11.72 4.38 9.16
CA HIS A 51 -11.48 4.79 7.77
C HIS A 51 -11.93 3.74 6.74
N VAL A 52 -12.42 2.58 7.17
CA VAL A 52 -12.79 1.48 6.26
C VAL A 52 -14.01 1.83 5.41
N PHE A 53 -15.00 2.52 5.99
CA PHE A 53 -16.28 2.82 5.33
C PHE A 53 -16.61 4.31 5.23
N SER A 54 -15.92 5.16 5.99
CA SER A 54 -16.16 6.61 5.99
C SER A 54 -14.83 7.36 6.13
N ALA A 55 -14.83 8.63 5.72
CA ALA A 55 -13.75 9.57 6.04
C ALA A 55 -14.11 10.32 7.33
N ASP A 56 -13.11 10.86 8.02
CA ASP A 56 -13.26 11.74 9.19
C ASP A 56 -12.30 12.93 9.09
N GLU A 57 -12.20 13.74 10.15
CA GLU A 57 -11.30 14.89 10.17
C GLU A 57 -9.80 14.52 10.13
N ARG A 58 -9.46 13.23 10.31
CA ARG A 58 -8.08 12.73 10.42
C ARG A 58 -7.64 11.94 9.20
N GLY A 59 -8.54 11.58 8.29
CA GLY A 59 -8.21 10.76 7.13
C GLY A 59 -9.35 10.54 6.15
N GLY A 60 -8.96 10.11 4.94
CA GLY A 60 -9.91 9.67 3.90
C GLY A 60 -10.50 8.30 4.20
N SER A 61 -11.37 7.82 3.31
CA SER A 61 -11.95 6.49 3.39
C SER A 61 -11.35 5.51 2.38
N TRP A 62 -11.43 4.23 2.73
CA TRP A 62 -11.28 3.12 1.78
C TRP A 62 -12.55 2.85 0.95
N ASP A 63 -13.70 3.38 1.38
CA ASP A 63 -15.00 3.15 0.75
C ASP A 63 -15.25 1.64 0.45
N MET A 64 -14.84 0.75 1.36
CA MET A 64 -14.86 -0.70 1.11
C MET A 64 -16.25 -1.24 0.77
N HIS A 65 -17.28 -0.66 1.37
CA HIS A 65 -18.68 -0.98 1.10
C HIS A 65 -19.04 -0.71 -0.37
N VAL A 66 -18.56 0.40 -0.96
CA VAL A 66 -18.79 0.74 -2.38
C VAL A 66 -18.14 -0.29 -3.29
N THR A 67 -16.87 -0.64 -3.01
CA THR A 67 -16.16 -1.64 -3.81
C THR A 67 -16.78 -3.02 -3.69
N ALA A 68 -17.13 -3.46 -2.48
CA ALA A 68 -17.79 -4.74 -2.24
C ALA A 68 -19.17 -4.82 -2.91
N ASP A 69 -20.04 -3.83 -2.70
CA ASP A 69 -21.37 -3.77 -3.32
C ASP A 69 -21.29 -3.82 -4.84
N ARG A 70 -20.34 -3.06 -5.42
CA ARG A 70 -20.12 -3.08 -6.87
C ARG A 70 -19.72 -4.47 -7.36
N LEU A 71 -18.69 -5.08 -6.78
CA LEU A 71 -18.20 -6.40 -7.19
C LEU A 71 -19.26 -7.50 -7.03
N VAL A 72 -20.05 -7.46 -5.95
CA VAL A 72 -21.19 -8.37 -5.73
C VAL A 72 -22.27 -8.16 -6.78
N SER A 73 -22.67 -6.90 -7.04
CA SER A 73 -23.72 -6.59 -8.02
C SER A 73 -23.33 -6.95 -9.45
N GLU A 74 -22.03 -6.90 -9.77
CA GLU A 74 -21.45 -7.35 -11.04
C GLU A 74 -21.29 -8.88 -11.13
N GLY A 75 -21.59 -9.63 -10.04
CA GLY A 75 -21.47 -11.09 -10.00
C GLY A 75 -20.03 -11.59 -10.00
N ARG A 76 -19.07 -10.76 -9.57
CA ARG A 76 -17.62 -11.04 -9.63
C ARG A 76 -17.04 -11.50 -8.29
N MET A 77 -17.76 -11.30 -7.21
CA MET A 77 -17.36 -11.68 -5.86
C MET A 77 -18.57 -12.23 -5.11
N GLU A 78 -18.34 -13.23 -4.26
CA GLU A 78 -19.32 -13.65 -3.26
C GLU A 78 -19.57 -12.56 -2.22
N GLU A 79 -20.75 -12.57 -1.63
CA GLU A 79 -21.04 -11.69 -0.50
C GLU A 79 -20.22 -12.07 0.74
N ILE A 80 -19.64 -11.06 1.39
CA ILE A 80 -18.83 -11.21 2.60
C ILE A 80 -19.30 -10.25 3.70
N ILE A 81 -18.88 -10.51 4.93
CA ILE A 81 -18.92 -9.54 6.02
C ILE A 81 -17.55 -8.85 6.10
N ILE A 82 -17.53 -7.54 6.28
CA ILE A 82 -16.29 -6.78 6.50
C ILE A 82 -16.35 -6.18 7.91
N VAL A 83 -15.33 -6.45 8.72
CA VAL A 83 -15.21 -5.96 10.09
C VAL A 83 -14.02 -5.00 10.18
N GLY A 84 -14.31 -3.70 10.25
CA GLY A 84 -13.32 -2.66 10.52
C GLY A 84 -13.08 -2.52 12.02
N ILE A 85 -11.83 -2.65 12.46
CA ILE A 85 -11.41 -2.54 13.85
C ILE A 85 -10.77 -1.17 14.06
N ALA A 86 -11.44 -0.26 14.78
CA ALA A 86 -10.93 1.09 14.98
C ALA A 86 -9.59 1.09 15.73
N THR A 87 -8.80 2.15 15.56
CA THR A 87 -7.59 2.34 16.35
C THR A 87 -7.85 3.18 17.57
N VAL A 88 -7.05 2.97 18.62
CA VAL A 88 -6.87 3.97 19.67
C VAL A 88 -5.66 4.82 19.24
N PRO A 89 -5.83 6.11 18.90
CA PRO A 89 -4.82 6.87 18.14
C PRO A 89 -3.41 6.86 18.75
N HIS A 90 -3.30 7.02 20.07
CA HIS A 90 -2.02 7.03 20.77
C HIS A 90 -1.43 5.63 21.02
N GLN A 91 -2.19 4.56 20.75
CA GLN A 91 -1.74 3.17 20.83
C GLN A 91 -1.51 2.53 19.46
N ARG A 92 -1.96 3.16 18.36
CA ARG A 92 -1.94 2.55 17.02
C ARG A 92 -0.60 1.93 16.65
N LEU A 93 0.50 2.66 16.81
CA LEU A 93 1.83 2.14 16.46
C LEU A 93 2.27 1.03 17.41
N ASN A 94 2.02 1.19 18.72
CA ASN A 94 2.32 0.17 19.73
C ASN A 94 1.61 -1.16 19.41
N GLU A 95 0.32 -1.10 19.08
CA GLU A 95 -0.52 -2.26 18.76
C GLU A 95 -0.22 -2.87 17.39
N TYR A 96 0.34 -2.11 16.45
CA TYR A 96 0.63 -2.62 15.10
C TYR A 96 2.05 -3.19 14.96
N PHE A 97 2.92 -2.94 15.94
CA PHE A 97 4.28 -3.44 15.93
C PHE A 97 4.42 -4.62 16.88
N HIS A 98 4.70 -5.78 16.31
CA HIS A 98 5.16 -6.96 17.04
C HIS A 98 6.60 -6.74 17.51
N ASP A 99 6.93 -7.31 18.67
CA ASP A 99 8.28 -7.18 19.21
C ASP A 99 9.29 -7.81 18.26
N ASN A 100 10.24 -7.01 17.77
CA ASN A 100 11.31 -7.52 16.92
C ASN A 100 12.63 -6.74 17.09
N PRO A 101 13.78 -7.45 17.20
CA PRO A 101 15.12 -6.87 17.37
C PRO A 101 15.51 -5.76 16.38
N ARG A 102 14.98 -5.77 15.16
CA ARG A 102 15.30 -4.74 14.15
C ARG A 102 14.68 -3.40 14.49
N MET A 103 13.43 -3.38 14.96
CA MET A 103 12.78 -2.15 15.39
C MET A 103 13.51 -1.52 16.59
N HIS A 104 13.93 -2.32 17.58
CA HIS A 104 14.69 -1.85 18.76
C HIS A 104 15.94 -1.00 18.44
N GLN A 105 16.52 -1.17 17.24
CA GLN A 105 17.70 -0.39 16.82
C GLN A 105 17.35 1.06 16.42
N VAL A 106 16.06 1.34 16.21
CA VAL A 106 15.57 2.55 15.53
C VAL A 106 14.41 3.20 16.28
N PHE A 107 13.60 2.40 16.98
CA PHE A 107 12.39 2.79 17.69
C PHE A 107 12.14 1.79 18.84
N ASP A 108 11.87 2.26 20.06
CA ASP A 108 11.60 1.42 21.23
C ASP A 108 10.27 1.81 21.93
N PRO A 109 9.12 1.66 21.23
CA PRO A 109 7.81 1.83 21.83
C PRO A 109 7.47 0.62 22.71
N PRO A 110 6.42 0.70 23.55
CA PRO A 110 5.82 -0.50 24.11
C PRO A 110 5.21 -1.32 22.96
N PHE A 111 5.90 -2.35 22.48
CA PHE A 111 5.40 -3.30 21.47
C PHE A 111 4.23 -4.09 22.05
N ALA A 112 3.08 -4.04 21.37
CA ALA A 112 1.83 -4.69 21.77
C ALA A 112 1.18 -5.48 20.63
N GLY A 113 1.90 -5.73 19.53
CA GLY A 113 1.42 -6.50 18.38
C GLY A 113 0.81 -7.85 18.75
N GLU A 114 1.47 -8.62 19.62
CA GLU A 114 0.99 -9.93 20.08
C GLU A 114 -0.28 -9.82 20.94
N ARG A 115 -0.41 -8.73 21.71
CA ARG A 115 -1.64 -8.47 22.48
C ARG A 115 -2.77 -8.03 21.57
N TYR A 116 -2.46 -7.28 20.52
CA TYR A 116 -3.43 -6.89 19.50
C TYR A 116 -3.89 -8.09 18.67
N GLU A 117 -2.98 -9.00 18.31
CA GLU A 117 -3.31 -10.33 17.74
C GLU A 117 -4.27 -11.09 18.65
N THR A 118 -3.95 -11.20 19.94
CA THR A 118 -4.79 -11.86 20.96
C THR A 118 -6.17 -11.22 21.04
N PHE A 119 -6.25 -9.88 21.09
CA PHE A 119 -7.51 -9.13 21.08
C PHE A 119 -8.39 -9.49 19.87
N ILE A 120 -7.80 -9.53 18.66
CA ILE A 120 -8.57 -9.86 17.46
C ILE A 120 -9.12 -11.29 17.56
N ILE A 121 -8.25 -12.26 17.87
CA ILE A 121 -8.57 -13.69 17.77
C ILE A 121 -9.45 -14.17 18.93
N GLU A 122 -9.21 -13.68 20.15
CA GLU A 122 -9.85 -14.18 21.37
C GLU A 122 -11.03 -13.31 21.83
N GLU A 123 -11.13 -12.06 21.38
CA GLU A 123 -12.17 -11.13 21.83
C GLU A 123 -13.09 -10.70 20.67
N VAL A 124 -12.51 -10.16 19.58
CA VAL A 124 -13.31 -9.66 18.43
C VAL A 124 -13.94 -10.81 17.64
N MET A 125 -13.15 -11.78 17.19
CA MET A 125 -13.65 -12.86 16.35
C MET A 125 -14.77 -13.69 17.02
N PRO A 126 -14.67 -14.07 18.31
CA PRO A 126 -15.76 -14.79 18.99
C PRO A 126 -17.03 -13.97 19.10
N TYR A 127 -16.92 -12.66 19.37
CA TYR A 127 -18.08 -11.77 19.39
C TYR A 127 -18.75 -11.71 18.02
N ILE A 128 -17.97 -11.53 16.95
CA ILE A 128 -18.49 -11.48 15.58
C ILE A 128 -19.16 -12.81 15.21
N ASN A 129 -18.51 -13.93 15.51
CA ASN A 129 -19.04 -15.29 15.23
C ASN A 129 -20.28 -15.66 16.03
N GLN A 130 -20.53 -15.00 17.16
CA GLN A 130 -21.73 -15.22 17.98
C GLN A 130 -22.90 -14.35 17.53
N ASN A 131 -22.64 -13.12 17.08
CA ASN A 131 -23.67 -12.12 16.79
C ASN A 131 -24.00 -12.02 15.29
N PHE A 132 -23.16 -12.55 14.41
CA PHE A 132 -23.35 -12.51 12.97
C PHE A 132 -23.21 -13.90 12.33
N ARG A 133 -23.83 -14.11 11.16
CA ARG A 133 -23.77 -15.38 10.42
C ARG A 133 -22.47 -15.52 9.64
N THR A 134 -21.40 -15.91 10.33
CA THR A 134 -20.08 -16.08 9.73
C THR A 134 -19.77 -17.53 9.40
N LEU A 135 -19.06 -17.73 8.29
CA LEU A 135 -18.30 -18.96 8.05
C LEU A 135 -17.04 -18.94 8.94
N ARG A 136 -16.62 -20.11 9.39
CA ARG A 136 -15.47 -20.29 10.30
C ARG A 136 -14.37 -21.06 9.61
N GLY A 137 -13.14 -20.89 10.07
CA GLY A 137 -11.96 -21.54 9.50
C GLY A 137 -11.10 -20.57 8.69
N PRO A 138 -9.80 -20.87 8.51
CA PRO A 138 -8.88 -20.01 7.79
C PRO A 138 -9.29 -19.79 6.33
N GLU A 139 -9.91 -20.76 5.68
CA GLU A 139 -10.41 -20.68 4.31
C GLU A 139 -11.53 -19.64 4.10
N HIS A 140 -12.14 -19.16 5.19
CA HIS A 140 -13.23 -18.19 5.19
C HIS A 140 -12.88 -16.89 5.92
N THR A 141 -11.63 -16.75 6.36
CA THR A 141 -11.19 -15.63 7.21
C THR A 141 -9.97 -14.97 6.58
N ALA A 142 -10.13 -13.70 6.22
CA ALA A 142 -9.04 -12.88 5.69
C ALA A 142 -8.75 -11.66 6.57
N MET A 143 -7.54 -11.11 6.44
CA MET A 143 -7.12 -9.87 7.09
C MET A 143 -6.51 -8.89 6.08
N MET A 144 -6.75 -7.60 6.25
CA MET A 144 -6.22 -6.56 5.38
C MET A 144 -5.84 -5.29 6.16
N GLY A 145 -4.71 -4.69 5.79
CA GLY A 145 -4.31 -3.39 6.31
C GLY A 145 -3.23 -2.74 5.46
N SER A 146 -3.07 -1.43 5.64
CA SER A 146 -2.04 -0.66 4.93
C SER A 146 -0.98 -0.05 5.84
N SER A 147 0.21 0.24 5.31
CA SER A 147 1.29 0.91 6.05
C SER A 147 1.69 0.11 7.29
N ALA A 148 1.63 0.68 8.50
CA ALA A 148 1.79 -0.06 9.75
C ALA A 148 0.74 -1.18 9.92
N GLY A 149 -0.48 -0.98 9.42
CA GLY A 149 -1.52 -2.01 9.33
C GLY A 149 -1.15 -3.17 8.40
N GLY A 150 -0.29 -2.90 7.39
CA GLY A 150 0.30 -3.94 6.55
C GLY A 150 1.32 -4.79 7.31
N ILE A 151 2.18 -4.17 8.13
CA ILE A 151 3.13 -4.92 8.97
C ILE A 151 2.40 -5.82 9.96
N VAL A 152 1.37 -5.31 10.66
CA VAL A 152 0.65 -6.13 11.65
C VAL A 152 -0.13 -7.26 10.96
N THR A 153 -0.71 -6.99 9.79
CA THR A 153 -1.36 -8.03 8.95
C THR A 153 -0.37 -9.13 8.56
N TYR A 154 0.83 -8.75 8.11
CA TYR A 154 1.89 -9.70 7.76
C TYR A 154 2.27 -10.57 8.97
N ASN A 155 2.54 -9.95 10.13
CA ASN A 155 2.89 -10.70 11.34
C ASN A 155 1.79 -11.65 11.79
N ILE A 156 0.55 -11.18 11.89
CA ILE A 156 -0.58 -12.02 12.32
C ILE A 156 -0.79 -13.18 11.34
N GLY A 157 -0.75 -12.93 10.03
CA GLY A 157 -0.95 -13.99 9.03
C GLY A 157 0.10 -15.10 9.11
N PHE A 158 1.37 -14.75 9.26
CA PHE A 158 2.45 -15.74 9.39
C PHE A 158 2.45 -16.47 10.73
N ARG A 159 2.04 -15.80 11.81
CA ARG A 159 1.96 -16.40 13.15
C ARG A 159 0.74 -17.28 13.31
N ARG A 160 -0.38 -16.91 12.66
CA ARG A 160 -1.70 -17.53 12.81
C ARG A 160 -2.33 -17.97 11.48
N PRO A 161 -1.64 -18.77 10.65
CA PRO A 161 -2.22 -19.34 9.43
C PRO A 161 -3.34 -20.35 9.75
N ASP A 162 -3.44 -20.82 11.01
CA ASP A 162 -4.56 -21.61 11.52
C ASP A 162 -5.87 -20.81 11.62
N VAL A 163 -5.78 -19.48 11.66
CA VAL A 163 -6.92 -18.57 11.82
C VAL A 163 -7.19 -17.77 10.55
N PHE A 164 -6.14 -17.25 9.90
CA PHE A 164 -6.24 -16.44 8.70
C PHE A 164 -5.65 -17.19 7.51
N GLY A 165 -6.49 -17.59 6.55
CA GLY A 165 -6.02 -18.26 5.33
C GLY A 165 -5.65 -17.28 4.21
N SER A 166 -5.96 -15.99 4.37
CA SER A 166 -5.65 -14.97 3.37
C SER A 166 -5.30 -13.62 4.03
N ILE A 167 -4.23 -12.98 3.54
CA ILE A 167 -3.81 -11.66 4.02
C ILE A 167 -3.53 -10.70 2.87
N ALA A 168 -4.02 -9.46 2.98
CA ALA A 168 -3.68 -8.37 2.09
C ALA A 168 -2.81 -7.33 2.82
N VAL A 169 -1.54 -7.35 2.46
CA VAL A 169 -0.46 -6.53 3.01
C VAL A 169 -0.24 -5.35 2.05
N MET A 170 -0.93 -4.23 2.30
CA MET A 170 -0.97 -3.12 1.37
C MET A 170 0.01 -2.01 1.73
N SER A 171 0.81 -1.53 0.77
CA SER A 171 1.86 -0.53 0.99
C SER A 171 2.58 -0.66 2.36
N PRO A 172 3.12 -1.84 2.72
CA PRO A 172 3.54 -2.12 4.08
C PRO A 172 4.74 -1.28 4.51
N TYR A 173 4.76 -0.88 5.77
CA TYR A 173 5.86 -0.09 6.33
C TYR A 173 7.10 -0.93 6.71
N PHE A 174 7.54 -1.81 5.79
CA PHE A 174 8.65 -2.73 6.00
C PHE A 174 10.01 -2.05 6.19
N VAL A 175 10.19 -0.84 5.68
CA VAL A 175 11.46 -0.11 5.80
C VAL A 175 11.17 1.31 6.27
N ARG A 176 11.87 1.72 7.33
CA ARG A 176 11.93 3.12 7.73
C ARG A 176 12.95 3.83 6.85
N ALA A 177 12.43 4.60 5.91
CA ALA A 177 13.22 5.42 5.00
C ALA A 177 13.03 6.90 5.34
N GLN A 178 14.11 7.60 5.63
CA GLN A 178 14.08 9.02 5.97
C GLN A 178 15.36 9.73 5.54
N PHE A 179 15.28 11.02 5.27
CA PHE A 179 16.46 11.84 5.02
C PHE A 179 17.09 12.27 6.35
N ASP A 180 18.41 12.19 6.46
CA ASP A 180 19.14 12.74 7.59
C ASP A 180 19.30 14.27 7.51
N GLU A 181 19.96 14.88 8.49
CA GLU A 181 20.19 16.33 8.53
C GLU A 181 21.01 16.87 7.33
N ARG A 182 21.68 15.99 6.58
CA ARG A 182 22.45 16.33 5.38
C ARG A 182 21.62 16.12 4.10
N GLY A 183 20.40 15.63 4.22
CA GLY A 183 19.53 15.29 3.09
C GLY A 183 19.89 13.95 2.45
N GLU A 184 20.65 13.08 3.11
CA GLU A 184 20.95 11.73 2.60
C GLU A 184 19.87 10.74 3.03
N LEU A 185 19.38 9.92 2.09
CA LEU A 185 18.40 8.88 2.40
C LEU A 185 19.03 7.76 3.25
N LYS A 186 18.41 7.46 4.40
CA LYS A 186 18.76 6.33 5.28
C LYS A 186 17.60 5.36 5.32
N GLU A 187 17.91 4.09 5.08
CA GLU A 187 16.94 3.00 5.02
C GLU A 187 17.25 1.98 6.11
N HIS A 188 16.26 1.68 6.94
CA HIS A 188 16.38 0.72 8.03
C HIS A 188 15.24 -0.30 7.93
N PRO A 189 15.54 -1.60 7.69
CA PRO A 189 14.52 -2.64 7.74
C PRO A 189 13.81 -2.64 9.09
N PHE A 190 12.49 -2.64 9.04
CA PHE A 190 11.61 -2.36 10.17
C PHE A 190 10.63 -3.52 10.41
N TYR A 191 10.96 -4.73 9.96
CA TYR A 191 10.21 -5.96 10.21
C TYR A 191 11.15 -7.17 10.21
N GLU A 192 10.68 -8.30 10.74
CA GLU A 192 11.35 -9.58 10.63
C GLU A 192 10.61 -10.53 9.69
N ARG A 193 11.38 -11.27 8.91
CA ARG A 193 10.86 -12.31 8.01
C ARG A 193 10.73 -13.62 8.75
N TYR A 194 9.72 -14.39 8.40
CA TYR A 194 9.49 -15.71 8.97
C TYR A 194 10.27 -16.81 8.25
N GLY A 195 10.52 -16.69 6.94
CA GLY A 195 11.28 -17.70 6.19
C GLY A 195 10.56 -19.04 6.07
N THR A 196 9.23 -19.03 6.11
CA THR A 196 8.36 -20.24 6.08
C THR A 196 7.31 -20.10 5.00
N HIS A 197 6.76 -21.23 4.56
CA HIS A 197 5.65 -21.31 3.61
C HIS A 197 4.44 -22.02 4.26
N PRO A 198 3.71 -21.33 5.16
CA PRO A 198 2.46 -21.86 5.69
C PRO A 198 1.37 -21.88 4.59
N ASN A 199 0.29 -22.61 4.83
CA ASN A 199 -0.90 -22.57 3.95
C ASN A 199 -1.60 -21.21 4.09
N LEU A 200 -1.14 -20.22 3.33
CA LEU A 200 -1.53 -18.83 3.44
C LEU A 200 -1.52 -18.18 2.05
N ARG A 201 -2.59 -17.48 1.70
CA ARG A 201 -2.66 -16.69 0.46
C ARG A 201 -2.30 -15.24 0.75
N ILE A 202 -1.35 -14.68 0.00
CA ILE A 202 -0.81 -13.34 0.24
C ILE A 202 -1.10 -12.45 -0.96
N TRP A 203 -1.77 -11.33 -0.71
CA TRP A 203 -1.74 -10.16 -1.58
C TRP A 203 -0.75 -9.15 -1.00
N LEU A 204 0.25 -8.76 -1.78
CA LEU A 204 1.26 -7.78 -1.43
C LEU A 204 1.27 -6.67 -2.47
N ASP A 205 1.25 -5.40 -2.04
CA ASP A 205 1.30 -4.29 -2.98
C ASP A 205 2.05 -3.07 -2.46
N MET A 206 2.33 -2.13 -3.38
CA MET A 206 2.91 -0.82 -3.08
C MET A 206 2.61 0.15 -4.23
N GLY A 207 2.46 1.45 -3.92
CA GLY A 207 2.45 2.51 -4.92
C GLY A 207 3.84 3.03 -5.28
N GLY A 208 3.99 3.53 -6.50
CA GLY A 208 5.22 4.14 -7.01
C GLY A 208 5.39 5.62 -6.71
N ALA A 209 4.30 6.31 -6.33
CA ALA A 209 4.31 7.73 -6.02
C ALA A 209 4.25 8.02 -4.51
N GLU A 210 4.65 7.04 -3.69
CA GLU A 210 4.63 7.12 -2.23
C GLU A 210 5.86 7.83 -1.62
N GLY A 211 6.74 8.37 -2.46
CA GLY A 211 7.99 8.98 -2.01
C GLY A 211 8.92 7.91 -1.41
N VAL A 212 9.34 8.09 -0.17
CA VAL A 212 10.35 7.21 0.46
C VAL A 212 9.85 5.79 0.76
N PHE A 213 8.54 5.51 0.65
CA PHE A 213 7.99 4.15 0.67
C PHE A 213 8.09 3.54 -0.73
N MET A 214 9.24 2.99 -1.06
CA MET A 214 9.56 2.59 -2.43
C MET A 214 9.01 1.21 -2.80
N GLU A 215 8.56 1.05 -4.05
CA GLU A 215 8.10 -0.22 -4.63
C GLU A 215 9.08 -1.38 -4.42
N LYS A 216 10.39 -1.08 -4.41
CA LYS A 216 11.43 -2.09 -4.16
C LYS A 216 11.21 -2.86 -2.85
N TYR A 217 10.61 -2.24 -1.83
CA TYR A 217 10.38 -2.91 -0.54
C TYR A 217 9.36 -4.04 -0.62
N ALA A 218 8.25 -3.83 -1.35
CA ALA A 218 7.27 -4.88 -1.59
C ALA A 218 7.81 -5.92 -2.57
N ARG A 219 8.52 -5.49 -3.62
CA ARG A 219 9.12 -6.40 -4.60
C ARG A 219 10.16 -7.33 -3.97
N GLU A 220 11.12 -6.77 -3.24
CA GLU A 220 12.17 -7.55 -2.57
C GLU A 220 11.59 -8.54 -1.57
N GLU A 221 10.47 -8.21 -0.91
CA GLU A 221 9.79 -9.16 -0.04
C GLU A 221 9.02 -10.23 -0.83
N ALA A 222 8.38 -9.87 -1.94
CA ALA A 222 7.75 -10.87 -2.83
C ALA A 222 8.79 -11.87 -3.36
N GLU A 223 9.94 -11.41 -3.84
CA GLU A 223 11.03 -12.27 -4.32
C GLU A 223 11.56 -13.21 -3.23
N ARG A 224 11.59 -12.71 -2.01
CA ARG A 224 11.96 -13.44 -0.80
C ARG A 224 10.92 -14.48 -0.40
N LEU A 225 9.63 -14.16 -0.48
CA LEU A 225 8.54 -15.12 -0.28
C LEU A 225 8.58 -16.25 -1.33
N VAL A 226 8.92 -15.93 -2.57
CA VAL A 226 9.16 -16.97 -3.60
C VAL A 226 10.30 -17.90 -3.21
N GLN A 227 11.38 -17.39 -2.62
CA GLN A 227 12.47 -18.22 -2.11
C GLN A 227 12.04 -19.11 -0.94
N ASP A 228 11.08 -18.67 -0.14
CA ASP A 228 10.53 -19.43 0.98
C ASP A 228 9.57 -20.55 0.53
N GLY A 229 9.05 -20.49 -0.71
CA GLY A 229 8.22 -21.53 -1.32
C GLY A 229 6.90 -21.05 -1.94
N PHE A 230 6.54 -19.78 -1.75
CA PHE A 230 5.33 -19.22 -2.34
C PHE A 230 5.41 -19.16 -3.87
N VAL A 231 4.26 -19.35 -4.51
CA VAL A 231 4.09 -19.45 -5.97
C VAL A 231 3.37 -18.20 -6.49
N PRO A 232 4.08 -17.34 -7.27
CA PRO A 232 3.47 -16.18 -7.89
C PRO A 232 2.28 -16.55 -8.78
N GLY A 233 1.16 -15.85 -8.62
CA GLY A 233 -0.07 -16.11 -9.37
C GLY A 233 -0.95 -17.24 -8.80
N ASP A 234 -0.53 -17.88 -7.70
CA ASP A 234 -1.33 -18.90 -6.99
C ASP A 234 -1.59 -18.49 -5.54
N ASP A 235 -0.59 -18.61 -4.67
CA ASP A 235 -0.67 -18.25 -3.25
C ASP A 235 0.05 -16.93 -2.91
N LEU A 236 0.75 -16.32 -3.88
CA LEU A 236 1.34 -14.98 -3.78
C LEU A 236 0.95 -14.12 -4.99
N MET A 237 0.34 -12.97 -4.70
CA MET A 237 0.04 -11.92 -5.67
C MET A 237 0.85 -10.67 -5.32
N LEU A 238 1.54 -10.10 -6.30
CA LEU A 238 2.22 -8.80 -6.18
C LEU A 238 1.50 -7.78 -7.06
N PHE A 239 1.31 -6.56 -6.58
CA PHE A 239 0.91 -5.44 -7.45
C PHE A 239 1.67 -4.17 -7.10
N LEU A 240 2.36 -3.61 -8.09
CA LEU A 240 3.03 -2.32 -7.96
C LEU A 240 2.30 -1.31 -8.86
N ASP A 241 1.70 -0.30 -8.25
CA ASP A 241 0.95 0.73 -8.95
C ASP A 241 1.79 2.01 -9.09
N PRO A 242 2.37 2.29 -10.26
CA PRO A 242 3.32 3.39 -10.41
C PRO A 242 2.73 4.77 -10.10
N GLY A 243 1.40 4.92 -10.20
CA GLY A 243 0.71 6.19 -9.95
C GLY A 243 0.18 6.37 -8.52
N ALA A 244 0.12 5.29 -7.73
CA ALA A 244 -0.51 5.33 -6.42
C ALA A 244 0.35 6.01 -5.36
N ALA A 245 -0.31 6.83 -4.53
CA ALA A 245 0.29 7.48 -3.37
C ALA A 245 0.01 6.71 -2.06
N HIS A 246 0.68 7.11 -0.96
CA HIS A 246 0.52 6.49 0.36
C HIS A 246 -0.73 7.04 1.07
N SER A 247 -1.92 6.70 0.57
CA SER A 247 -3.19 7.30 1.05
C SER A 247 -4.39 6.36 0.98
N GLN A 248 -5.40 6.63 1.81
CA GLN A 248 -6.64 5.83 1.85
C GLN A 248 -7.34 5.74 0.49
N SER A 249 -7.37 6.82 -0.28
CA SER A 249 -8.01 6.81 -1.60
C SER A 249 -7.28 5.94 -2.61
N ASP A 250 -5.95 5.87 -2.51
CA ASP A 250 -5.12 5.06 -3.42
C ASP A 250 -5.15 3.58 -3.01
N TRP A 251 -5.25 3.28 -1.71
CA TRP A 251 -5.51 1.92 -1.24
C TRP A 251 -6.93 1.47 -1.62
N ALA A 252 -7.94 2.33 -1.49
CA ALA A 252 -9.31 2.10 -1.95
C ALA A 252 -9.35 1.71 -3.44
N GLY A 253 -8.61 2.44 -4.27
CA GLY A 253 -8.52 2.21 -5.71
C GLY A 253 -7.97 0.84 -6.08
N ARG A 254 -7.19 0.21 -5.18
CA ARG A 254 -6.56 -1.10 -5.39
C ARG A 254 -7.28 -2.24 -4.68
N ALA A 255 -8.12 -1.93 -3.68
CA ALA A 255 -8.82 -2.91 -2.83
C ALA A 255 -9.69 -3.90 -3.62
N HIS A 256 -10.11 -3.56 -4.85
CA HIS A 256 -10.84 -4.49 -5.70
C HIS A 256 -10.08 -5.81 -5.98
N ALA A 257 -8.74 -5.76 -5.99
CA ALA A 257 -7.93 -6.87 -6.46
C ALA A 257 -7.75 -7.93 -5.37
N PRO A 258 -7.36 -7.60 -4.12
CA PRO A 258 -7.38 -8.58 -3.05
C PRO A 258 -8.79 -9.15 -2.79
N LEU A 259 -9.85 -8.35 -2.94
CA LEU A 259 -11.23 -8.83 -2.82
C LEU A 259 -11.57 -9.91 -3.85
N LEU A 260 -11.23 -9.70 -5.12
CA LEU A 260 -11.42 -10.69 -6.18
C LEU A 260 -10.56 -11.93 -5.95
N TYR A 261 -9.32 -11.76 -5.50
CA TYR A 261 -8.41 -12.87 -5.22
C TYR A 261 -8.94 -13.76 -4.08
N PHE A 262 -9.40 -13.17 -2.98
CA PHE A 262 -9.84 -13.93 -1.82
C PHE A 262 -11.25 -14.50 -1.96
N PHE A 263 -12.19 -13.72 -2.52
CA PHE A 263 -13.62 -14.00 -2.41
C PHE A 263 -14.35 -14.01 -3.76
N GLY A 264 -13.63 -13.84 -4.86
CA GLY A 264 -14.25 -13.70 -6.18
C GLY A 264 -13.56 -14.53 -7.25
N ASN A 265 -13.82 -14.11 -8.49
CA ASN A 265 -13.21 -14.68 -9.67
C ASN A 265 -12.24 -13.67 -10.29
N ILE A 266 -10.97 -14.05 -10.41
CA ILE A 266 -9.93 -13.26 -11.08
C ILE A 266 -10.27 -13.06 -12.55
N GLY A 267 -10.90 -14.05 -13.19
CA GLY A 267 -11.21 -14.02 -14.62
C GLY A 267 -9.99 -14.30 -15.49
N GLU A 268 -10.03 -13.81 -16.73
CA GLU A 268 -9.00 -14.07 -17.75
C GLU A 268 -8.19 -12.80 -18.06
N PRO A 269 -6.89 -12.92 -18.37
CA PRO A 269 -6.05 -11.77 -18.69
C PRO A 269 -6.49 -11.16 -20.04
N VAL A 270 -6.70 -9.83 -20.07
CA VAL A 270 -7.17 -9.10 -21.27
C VAL A 270 -6.18 -8.05 -21.78
N SER A 271 -5.30 -7.55 -20.93
CA SER A 271 -4.23 -6.65 -21.36
C SER A 271 -3.01 -6.77 -20.48
N ILE A 272 -1.86 -6.43 -21.04
CA ILE A 272 -0.61 -6.27 -20.30
C ILE A 272 -0.02 -4.91 -20.66
N LYS A 273 0.56 -4.23 -19.67
CA LYS A 273 1.29 -2.96 -19.81
C LYS A 273 2.69 -3.14 -19.27
N LEU A 274 3.67 -2.43 -19.84
CA LEU A 274 5.06 -2.45 -19.39
C LEU A 274 5.44 -1.13 -18.72
N ASP A 275 5.26 -1.06 -17.41
CA ASP A 275 5.60 0.12 -16.58
C ASP A 275 7.08 0.13 -16.15
N GLY A 276 7.52 1.25 -15.56
CA GLY A 276 8.92 1.51 -15.19
C GLY A 276 9.57 2.66 -15.98
N ASP A 277 10.85 2.94 -15.72
CA ASP A 277 11.55 4.04 -16.38
C ASP A 277 11.85 3.75 -17.85
N GLY A 278 11.70 4.78 -18.70
CA GLY A 278 12.11 4.74 -20.12
C GLY A 278 13.59 5.04 -20.35
N VAL A 279 14.36 5.30 -19.28
CA VAL A 279 15.77 5.66 -19.35
C VAL A 279 16.58 4.77 -18.40
N ALA A 280 17.70 4.25 -18.89
CA ALA A 280 18.66 3.48 -18.10
C ALA A 280 20.10 3.95 -18.38
N GLY A 281 20.99 3.88 -17.39
CA GLY A 281 22.40 4.22 -17.55
C GLY A 281 23.27 2.98 -17.74
N VAL A 282 24.31 3.05 -18.56
CA VAL A 282 25.40 2.06 -18.56
C VAL A 282 26.07 2.07 -17.18
N ASN A 283 26.39 3.27 -16.69
CA ASN A 283 26.75 3.55 -15.32
C ASN A 283 25.58 4.28 -14.65
N GLY A 284 24.96 3.64 -13.66
CA GLY A 284 23.82 4.23 -12.98
C GLY A 284 23.04 3.22 -12.12
N PRO A 285 21.91 3.66 -11.53
CA PRO A 285 21.09 2.82 -10.70
C PRO A 285 20.49 1.68 -11.52
N VAL A 286 20.30 0.53 -10.87
CA VAL A 286 19.58 -0.60 -11.46
C VAL A 286 18.15 -0.18 -11.75
N LYS A 287 17.70 -0.38 -12.99
CA LYS A 287 16.32 -0.16 -13.41
C LYS A 287 15.63 -1.49 -13.69
N GLN A 288 14.36 -1.57 -13.35
CA GLN A 288 13.54 -2.76 -13.52
C GLN A 288 12.18 -2.35 -14.10
N LEU A 289 11.72 -3.09 -15.10
CA LEU A 289 10.38 -2.90 -15.64
C LEU A 289 9.35 -3.61 -14.76
N ASN A 290 8.16 -3.04 -14.70
CA ASN A 290 7.03 -3.56 -13.95
C ASN A 290 5.90 -3.92 -14.93
N PRO A 291 5.83 -5.16 -15.42
CA PRO A 291 4.71 -5.54 -16.26
C PRO A 291 3.46 -5.73 -15.42
N VAL A 292 2.38 -5.05 -15.79
CA VAL A 292 1.08 -5.13 -15.10
C VAL A 292 0.08 -5.80 -16.02
N ILE A 293 -0.53 -6.88 -15.52
CA ILE A 293 -1.60 -7.61 -16.20
C ILE A 293 -2.93 -7.10 -15.67
N THR A 294 -3.87 -6.83 -16.57
CA THR A 294 -5.27 -6.54 -16.25
C THR A 294 -6.15 -7.67 -16.75
N TYR A 295 -7.12 -8.06 -15.94
CA TYR A 295 -8.07 -9.13 -16.22
C TYR A 295 -9.45 -8.57 -16.59
N ASP A 296 -10.28 -9.36 -17.26
CA ASP A 296 -11.62 -8.97 -17.68
C ASP A 296 -12.56 -8.66 -16.51
N SER A 297 -12.34 -9.30 -15.37
CA SER A 297 -12.96 -8.89 -14.13
C SER A 297 -12.54 -7.44 -13.86
N GLY A 298 -11.26 -7.13 -13.89
CA GLY A 298 -10.66 -5.90 -13.38
C GLY A 298 -9.70 -6.19 -12.22
N PHE A 299 -9.46 -7.46 -11.92
CA PHE A 299 -8.26 -7.88 -11.18
C PHE A 299 -7.01 -7.40 -11.92
N VAL A 300 -5.99 -7.05 -11.14
CA VAL A 300 -4.70 -6.59 -11.65
C VAL A 300 -3.58 -7.26 -10.87
N GLN A 301 -2.44 -7.50 -11.50
CA GLN A 301 -1.23 -7.95 -10.81
C GLN A 301 0.03 -7.59 -11.59
N THR A 302 1.13 -7.43 -10.87
CA THR A 302 2.48 -7.38 -11.43
C THR A 302 2.94 -8.78 -11.81
N LEU A 303 3.36 -8.96 -13.07
CA LEU A 303 4.02 -10.17 -13.51
C LEU A 303 5.47 -10.18 -12.99
N MET A 304 5.76 -11.08 -12.05
CA MET A 304 7.10 -11.16 -11.43
C MET A 304 8.17 -11.66 -12.40
N ASN A 305 7.84 -12.56 -13.33
CA ASN A 305 8.76 -13.08 -14.34
C ASN A 305 8.12 -13.10 -15.72
N GLY A 306 8.82 -12.56 -16.72
CA GLY A 306 8.35 -12.45 -18.09
C GLY A 306 9.38 -12.95 -19.11
N THR A 307 8.90 -13.21 -20.33
CA THR A 307 9.75 -13.48 -21.49
C THR A 307 9.84 -12.24 -22.36
N TYR A 308 11.02 -11.64 -22.39
CA TYR A 308 11.26 -10.39 -23.11
C TYR A 308 12.07 -10.62 -24.38
N HIS A 309 11.75 -9.84 -25.41
CA HIS A 309 12.54 -9.68 -26.61
C HIS A 309 13.10 -8.25 -26.67
N VAL A 310 14.39 -8.11 -26.94
CA VAL A 310 15.05 -6.81 -27.14
C VAL A 310 15.41 -6.71 -28.61
N GLU A 311 14.93 -5.65 -29.27
CA GLU A 311 15.15 -5.43 -30.70
C GLU A 311 16.65 -5.32 -31.05
N THR A 312 17.42 -4.62 -30.21
CA THR A 312 18.87 -4.43 -30.37
C THR A 312 19.61 -4.94 -29.12
N PRO A 313 19.84 -6.25 -28.98
CA PRO A 313 20.41 -6.87 -27.77
C PRO A 313 21.87 -6.47 -27.48
N GLU A 314 22.56 -5.87 -28.45
CA GLU A 314 23.90 -5.29 -28.28
C GLU A 314 23.88 -4.10 -27.32
N LEU A 315 22.78 -3.32 -27.30
CA LEU A 315 22.65 -2.13 -26.45
C LEU A 315 22.24 -2.48 -25.01
N LEU A 316 21.43 -3.53 -24.84
CA LEU A 316 20.76 -3.84 -23.59
C LEU A 316 20.37 -5.32 -23.55
N THR A 317 20.56 -5.94 -22.38
CA THR A 317 19.91 -7.21 -22.05
C THR A 317 18.91 -7.00 -20.91
N ILE A 318 17.90 -7.86 -20.81
CA ILE A 318 16.89 -7.82 -19.75
C ILE A 318 16.76 -9.20 -19.12
N LEU A 319 16.67 -9.25 -17.80
CA LEU A 319 16.46 -10.49 -17.04
C LEU A 319 14.97 -10.85 -16.98
N PRO A 320 14.61 -12.11 -16.68
CA PRO A 320 13.21 -12.52 -16.56
C PRO A 320 12.40 -11.71 -15.55
N ASP A 321 13.01 -11.20 -14.50
CA ASP A 321 12.39 -10.34 -13.49
C ASP A 321 12.14 -8.90 -13.95
N GLY A 322 12.49 -8.57 -15.20
CA GLY A 322 12.38 -7.23 -15.77
C GLY A 322 13.60 -6.34 -15.54
N THR A 323 14.67 -6.82 -14.89
CA THR A 323 15.88 -6.04 -14.61
C THR A 323 16.62 -5.71 -15.89
N LEU A 324 16.86 -4.42 -16.11
CA LEU A 324 17.62 -3.91 -17.25
C LEU A 324 19.13 -4.05 -16.99
N LYS A 325 19.88 -4.50 -17.99
CA LYS A 325 21.35 -4.62 -18.00
C LYS A 325 21.91 -3.85 -19.21
N PRO A 326 22.01 -2.51 -19.14
CA PRO A 326 22.47 -1.68 -20.24
C PRO A 326 23.94 -1.94 -20.55
N ARG A 327 24.33 -1.78 -21.82
CA ARG A 327 25.70 -2.08 -22.30
C ARG A 327 26.33 -0.90 -22.99
N THR A 328 25.62 -0.26 -23.91
CA THR A 328 26.11 0.88 -24.67
C THR A 328 24.98 1.89 -24.91
N PRO A 329 25.29 3.20 -24.98
CA PRO A 329 24.28 4.22 -25.25
C PRO A 329 23.56 4.01 -26.59
N GLY A 330 22.29 4.39 -26.64
CA GLY A 330 21.41 4.23 -27.79
C GLY A 330 19.95 4.07 -27.38
N SER A 331 19.08 3.69 -28.30
CA SER A 331 17.67 3.40 -27.99
C SER A 331 17.29 2.04 -28.58
N THR A 332 16.53 1.25 -27.82
CA THR A 332 16.00 -0.05 -28.26
C THR A 332 14.57 -0.22 -27.77
N ARG A 333 13.78 -1.02 -28.48
CA ARG A 333 12.47 -1.47 -28.02
C ARG A 333 12.61 -2.79 -27.26
N ILE A 334 11.87 -2.91 -26.17
CA ILE A 334 11.65 -4.16 -25.44
C ILE A 334 10.20 -4.55 -25.66
N THR A 335 9.97 -5.82 -25.98
CA THR A 335 8.63 -6.41 -26.08
C THR A 335 8.51 -7.56 -25.11
N LEU A 336 7.48 -7.53 -24.26
CA LEU A 336 7.06 -8.64 -23.42
C LEU A 336 5.92 -9.38 -24.12
N GLN A 337 5.99 -10.70 -24.14
CA GLN A 337 4.91 -11.57 -24.62
C GLN A 337 4.39 -12.46 -23.49
N MET A 338 3.06 -12.59 -23.39
CA MET A 338 2.37 -13.47 -22.46
C MET A 338 1.14 -14.07 -23.15
N GLY A 339 1.24 -15.32 -23.59
CA GLY A 339 0.18 -15.96 -24.39
C GLY A 339 -0.09 -15.16 -25.68
N SER A 340 -1.33 -14.70 -25.85
CA SER A 340 -1.72 -13.81 -26.95
C SER A 340 -1.55 -12.32 -26.66
N LEU A 341 -1.19 -11.95 -25.43
CA LEU A 341 -1.00 -10.56 -25.02
C LEU A 341 0.46 -10.15 -25.22
N SER A 342 0.67 -8.87 -25.55
CA SER A 342 1.99 -8.28 -25.65
C SER A 342 1.97 -6.82 -25.22
N ALA A 343 3.09 -6.36 -24.65
CA ALA A 343 3.35 -4.95 -24.40
C ALA A 343 4.77 -4.62 -24.86
N ASP A 344 4.97 -3.42 -25.34
CA ASP A 344 6.29 -2.92 -25.68
C ASP A 344 6.60 -1.58 -25.03
N LYS A 345 7.90 -1.29 -24.93
CA LYS A 345 8.42 -0.04 -24.41
C LYS A 345 9.73 0.31 -25.07
N GLU A 346 9.88 1.58 -25.44
CA GLU A 346 11.16 2.12 -25.88
C GLU A 346 12.01 2.48 -24.65
N ILE A 347 13.27 2.05 -24.67
CA ILE A 347 14.26 2.33 -23.63
C ILE A 347 15.39 3.12 -24.26
N THR A 348 15.69 4.27 -23.69
CA THR A 348 16.88 5.07 -23.99
C THR A 348 17.98 4.74 -22.99
N ILE A 349 19.14 4.36 -23.51
CA ILE A 349 20.34 4.04 -22.74
C ILE A 349 21.29 5.23 -22.85
N VAL A 350 21.66 5.78 -21.70
CA VAL A 350 22.65 6.85 -21.57
C VAL A 350 23.94 6.31 -20.96
N GLU A 351 25.06 7.01 -21.17
CA GLU A 351 26.34 6.59 -20.59
C GLU A 351 26.29 6.64 -19.06
N GLU A 352 25.88 7.79 -18.52
CA GLU A 352 25.79 8.07 -17.09
C GLU A 352 24.35 8.44 -16.73
N LEU A 353 23.79 7.76 -15.75
CA LEU A 353 22.53 8.11 -15.11
C LEU A 353 22.78 8.28 -13.61
N PRO A 354 22.58 9.48 -13.03
CA PRO A 354 22.89 9.70 -11.64
C PRO A 354 22.03 8.80 -10.74
N GLU A 355 22.64 8.23 -9.70
CA GLU A 355 21.93 7.40 -8.71
C GLU A 355 20.95 8.24 -7.89
N PHE A 356 21.37 9.45 -7.53
CA PHE A 356 20.58 10.44 -6.79
C PHE A 356 20.59 11.78 -7.52
N VAL A 357 19.48 12.51 -7.41
CA VAL A 357 19.33 13.88 -7.87
C VAL A 357 18.95 14.77 -6.70
N LYS A 358 19.33 16.04 -6.75
CA LYS A 358 19.01 17.00 -5.70
C LYS A 358 17.61 17.55 -5.91
N VAL A 359 16.74 17.42 -4.91
CA VAL A 359 15.44 18.09 -4.88
C VAL A 359 15.48 19.15 -3.79
N ALA A 360 15.36 20.42 -4.16
CA ALA A 360 15.20 21.54 -3.25
C ALA A 360 13.74 22.02 -3.26
N ILE A 361 13.15 22.19 -2.09
CA ILE A 361 11.76 22.59 -1.93
C ILE A 361 11.70 23.84 -1.05
N GLU A 362 10.98 24.84 -1.54
CA GLU A 362 10.55 26.01 -0.79
C GLU A 362 9.02 26.02 -0.67
N VAL A 363 8.52 26.23 0.53
CA VAL A 363 7.09 26.36 0.81
C VAL A 363 6.82 27.65 1.56
N LYS A 364 5.98 28.49 0.99
CA LYS A 364 5.44 29.67 1.66
C LYS A 364 4.07 29.35 2.26
N VAL A 365 3.88 29.69 3.53
CA VAL A 365 2.63 29.42 4.26
C VAL A 365 1.88 30.73 4.60
N PRO A 366 0.57 30.67 4.88
CA PRO A 366 -0.20 31.87 5.25
C PRO A 366 0.38 32.55 6.51
N PRO A 367 0.33 33.88 6.63
CA PRO A 367 0.89 34.61 7.78
C PRO A 367 0.34 34.18 9.15
N ALA A 368 -0.88 33.65 9.20
CA ALA A 368 -1.53 33.17 10.42
C ALA A 368 -1.11 31.74 10.82
N THR A 369 -0.26 31.08 10.03
CA THR A 369 0.18 29.71 10.29
C THR A 369 1.01 29.64 11.57
N PRO A 370 0.64 28.78 12.54
CA PRO A 370 1.47 28.55 13.72
C PRO A 370 2.85 28.03 13.31
N VAL A 371 3.92 28.62 13.86
CA VAL A 371 5.28 28.21 13.56
C VAL A 371 5.54 26.79 14.09
N SER A 372 5.81 25.88 13.18
CA SER A 372 6.35 24.55 13.44
C SER A 372 7.84 24.50 13.09
N PRO A 373 8.70 23.75 13.80
CA PRO A 373 10.11 23.60 13.42
C PRO A 373 10.29 23.01 12.01
N MET A 374 9.40 22.09 11.62
CA MET A 374 9.40 21.41 10.32
C MET A 374 7.98 21.34 9.76
N ILE A 375 7.86 21.24 8.44
CA ILE A 375 6.64 20.75 7.76
C ILE A 375 7.01 19.64 6.79
N TYR A 376 6.05 18.80 6.42
CA TYR A 376 6.21 17.81 5.37
C TYR A 376 5.76 18.38 4.02
N ALA A 377 6.61 18.27 3.00
CA ALA A 377 6.32 18.63 1.61
C ALA A 377 6.93 17.61 0.64
N GLY A 378 6.64 16.32 0.85
CA GLY A 378 7.29 15.18 0.20
C GLY A 378 8.44 14.63 1.04
N PHE A 379 9.17 15.50 1.72
CA PHE A 379 10.03 15.20 2.86
C PHE A 379 9.96 16.35 3.88
N GLU A 380 10.50 16.14 5.08
CA GLU A 380 10.51 17.17 6.11
C GLU A 380 11.45 18.32 5.73
N ILE A 381 10.94 19.54 5.78
CA ILE A 381 11.70 20.77 5.49
C ILE A 381 11.63 21.73 6.68
N PRO A 382 12.76 22.34 7.09
CA PRO A 382 12.81 23.22 8.25
C PRO A 382 12.25 24.62 7.97
N TYR A 383 11.79 25.26 9.04
CA TYR A 383 11.41 26.66 9.03
C TYR A 383 12.63 27.56 8.78
N SER A 384 12.52 28.46 7.81
CA SER A 384 13.59 29.35 7.37
C SER A 384 13.34 30.84 7.68
N GLY A 385 12.21 31.15 8.33
CA GLY A 385 11.80 32.52 8.68
C GLY A 385 10.70 33.08 7.78
N GLU A 386 10.05 34.15 8.23
CA GLU A 386 9.05 34.92 7.46
C GLU A 386 7.91 34.10 6.82
N GLY A 387 7.47 33.02 7.48
CA GLY A 387 6.43 32.14 6.93
C GLY A 387 6.93 31.25 5.78
N VAL A 388 8.23 31.00 5.68
CA VAL A 388 8.85 30.18 4.63
C VAL A 388 9.57 28.98 5.23
N TYR A 389 9.37 27.81 4.62
CA TYR A 389 10.07 26.57 4.90
C TYR A 389 10.95 26.20 3.71
N ARG A 390 12.19 25.77 3.95
CA ARG A 390 13.16 25.44 2.89
C ARG A 390 14.01 24.26 3.28
N GLY A 391 14.13 23.28 2.39
CA GLY A 391 15.04 22.16 2.57
C GLY A 391 15.43 21.53 1.24
N SER A 392 16.44 20.68 1.28
CA SER A 392 16.83 19.89 0.11
C SER A 392 17.27 18.49 0.51
N ALA A 393 17.04 17.52 -0.37
CA ALA A 393 17.43 16.14 -0.20
C ALA A 393 18.03 15.55 -1.48
N MET A 394 18.92 14.58 -1.32
CA MET A 394 19.41 13.73 -2.41
C MET A 394 18.46 12.54 -2.55
N VAL A 395 17.65 12.59 -3.60
CA VAL A 395 16.54 11.67 -3.85
C VAL A 395 16.94 10.66 -4.92
N PRO A 396 16.64 9.35 -4.76
CA PRO A 396 16.89 8.37 -5.80
C PRO A 396 16.29 8.79 -7.16
N HIS A 397 17.06 8.63 -8.24
CA HIS A 397 16.59 9.02 -9.57
C HIS A 397 15.33 8.24 -9.98
N GLY A 398 14.31 8.96 -10.41
CA GLY A 398 13.03 8.42 -10.89
C GLY A 398 11.98 8.28 -9.78
N LEU A 399 12.31 8.63 -8.53
CA LEU A 399 11.34 8.52 -7.45
C LEU A 399 10.23 9.56 -7.58
N SER A 400 8.99 9.09 -7.51
CA SER A 400 7.79 9.93 -7.57
C SER A 400 7.24 10.21 -6.17
N PHE A 401 6.79 11.44 -5.96
CA PHE A 401 6.18 11.90 -4.73
C PHE A 401 4.79 12.42 -5.05
N THR A 402 3.78 11.96 -4.33
CA THR A 402 2.44 12.53 -4.32
C THR A 402 2.02 12.79 -2.88
N PHE A 403 1.76 14.05 -2.53
CA PHE A 403 1.58 14.47 -1.14
C PHE A 403 0.66 15.68 -0.99
N LYS A 404 0.24 15.92 0.25
CA LYS A 404 -0.23 17.23 0.70
C LYS A 404 0.82 17.81 1.63
N VAL A 405 1.09 19.11 1.52
CA VAL A 405 1.85 19.83 2.54
C VAL A 405 1.16 19.65 3.89
N SER A 406 1.92 19.32 4.92
CA SER A 406 1.37 19.02 6.23
C SER A 406 2.24 19.57 7.35
N ARG A 407 1.59 20.04 8.42
CA ARG A 407 2.25 20.51 9.65
C ARG A 407 2.16 19.50 10.79
N GLY A 408 1.83 18.25 10.48
CA GLY A 408 1.63 17.17 11.45
C GLY A 408 0.43 16.30 11.09
N PHE A 409 0.25 15.20 11.83
CA PHE A 409 -0.76 14.20 11.52
C PHE A 409 -2.19 14.80 11.47
N GLY A 410 -2.86 14.63 10.33
CA GLY A 410 -4.21 15.18 10.07
C GLY A 410 -4.26 16.68 9.74
N LEU A 411 -3.14 17.41 9.85
CA LEU A 411 -3.08 18.84 9.59
C LEU A 411 -2.48 19.11 8.21
N HIS A 412 -3.34 19.08 7.19
CA HIS A 412 -2.95 19.19 5.79
C HIS A 412 -3.31 20.54 5.19
N GLU A 413 -2.64 20.90 4.10
CA GLU A 413 -3.04 22.04 3.28
C GLU A 413 -4.39 21.81 2.61
N LYS A 414 -5.10 22.92 2.37
CA LYS A 414 -6.23 22.98 1.46
C LYS A 414 -5.73 23.42 0.09
N ILE A 415 -5.97 22.60 -0.92
CA ILE A 415 -5.63 22.94 -2.30
C ILE A 415 -6.87 23.55 -2.96
N GLY A 416 -6.74 24.82 -3.39
CA GLY A 416 -7.86 25.60 -3.93
C GLY A 416 -8.37 25.13 -5.29
N ASP A 417 -7.54 24.44 -6.09
CA ASP A 417 -7.98 23.85 -7.36
C ASP A 417 -8.69 22.50 -7.11
N PRO A 418 -10.00 22.40 -7.36
CA PRO A 418 -10.74 21.15 -7.17
C PRO A 418 -10.26 20.00 -8.06
N LYS A 419 -9.47 20.28 -9.11
CA LYS A 419 -8.86 19.27 -9.97
C LYS A 419 -7.56 18.70 -9.40
N VAL A 420 -6.88 19.44 -8.51
CA VAL A 420 -5.61 19.02 -7.91
C VAL A 420 -5.86 18.62 -6.46
N LYS A 421 -5.97 17.32 -6.23
CA LYS A 421 -6.20 16.79 -4.87
C LYS A 421 -4.91 16.72 -4.03
N ARG A 422 -3.76 16.60 -4.69
CA ARG A 422 -2.42 16.44 -4.10
C ARG A 422 -1.38 17.07 -5.02
N ARG A 423 -0.27 17.52 -4.44
CA ARG A 423 0.93 17.95 -5.16
C ARG A 423 1.71 16.71 -5.61
N SER A 424 2.44 16.81 -6.71
CA SER A 424 3.27 15.70 -7.19
C SER A 424 4.49 16.15 -7.98
N PHE A 425 5.59 15.40 -7.88
CA PHE A 425 6.76 15.52 -8.74
C PHE A 425 7.45 14.17 -8.92
N THR A 426 8.30 14.04 -9.94
CA THR A 426 9.19 12.89 -10.15
C THR A 426 10.63 13.37 -10.29
N ALA A 427 11.54 12.79 -9.53
CA ALA A 427 12.93 13.22 -9.43
C ALA A 427 13.81 12.63 -10.55
N THR A 428 13.63 13.05 -11.80
CA THR A 428 14.45 12.60 -12.96
C THR A 428 15.68 13.48 -13.24
N SER A 429 15.80 14.60 -12.55
CA SER A 429 16.92 15.54 -12.62
C SER A 429 16.95 16.35 -11.32
N ASP A 430 17.96 17.21 -11.16
CA ASP A 430 17.91 18.20 -10.09
C ASP A 430 16.67 19.09 -10.26
N LEU A 431 16.00 19.39 -9.16
CA LEU A 431 14.75 20.15 -9.12
C LEU A 431 14.83 21.26 -8.06
N GLU A 432 14.30 22.42 -8.41
CA GLU A 432 13.95 23.50 -7.48
C GLU A 432 12.44 23.73 -7.56
N LEU A 433 11.74 23.44 -6.46
CA LEU A 433 10.28 23.45 -6.39
C LEU A 433 9.83 24.54 -5.43
N PHE A 434 8.88 25.35 -5.86
CA PHE A 434 8.25 26.37 -5.04
C PHE A 434 6.75 26.09 -4.90
N TYR A 435 6.27 26.06 -3.67
CA TYR A 435 4.85 25.89 -3.35
C TYR A 435 4.35 27.02 -2.46
N GLU A 436 3.10 27.44 -2.67
CA GLU A 436 2.37 28.33 -1.78
C GLU A 436 1.18 27.56 -1.21
N VAL A 437 1.08 27.54 0.12
CA VAL A 437 -0.11 27.04 0.84
C VAL A 437 -1.05 28.22 1.00
N GLU A 438 -2.26 28.11 0.45
CA GLU A 438 -3.27 29.17 0.53
C GLU A 438 -4.00 29.14 1.87
N ASP A 439 -4.32 27.94 2.36
CA ASP A 439 -5.07 27.71 3.59
C ASP A 439 -4.81 26.29 4.14
N TRP A 440 -5.23 26.03 5.37
CA TRP A 440 -5.11 24.72 6.02
C TRP A 440 -6.49 24.05 6.16
N ASP A 441 -6.53 22.73 6.01
CA ASP A 441 -7.69 21.91 6.42
C ASP A 441 -7.90 22.12 7.94
N VAL A 442 -9.15 22.35 8.34
CA VAL A 442 -9.56 22.77 9.70
C VAL A 442 -9.66 21.59 10.66
#